data_AF-A0A1S3K3A4-F1
#
_entry.id   AF-A0A1S3K3A4-F1
#
_cell.length_a   1.000
_cell.length_b   1.000
_cell.length_c   1.000
_cell.angle_alpha   90.00
_cell.angle_beta   90.00
_cell.angle_gamma   90.00
#
_symmetry.space_group_name_H-M   'P 1'
#
loop_
_entity.id
_entity.type
_entity.pdbx_description
1 polymer ?
#
loop_
_entity_poly.entity_id
_entity_poly.type
_entity_poly.pdbx_seq_one_letter_code
_entity_poly.pdbx_strand_id
1 'polypeptide(L)'
;MEDKIRTLPFTDFAWCVGDIADSDEEEETASVRGYRVLVVLDSEKGDLVTTNAEDNLASVSFQTQAYTTACQAMLNPVFGPPRRPRHLYFRDEEMTDETKAKFEALGIEWIPSTKVIKNQAASPEDPVRKCASCMLQRPRSQLKKCTGCKAMLYCSKECQICDWKSLHGDYLSHKLWCKKIAEFMKKSDELKNLPFTYMSETSSKNFSRYRYKEFLQKMGVLEQGMWNVEFLASKYDYPTYGNLQYGDNPYVLPVESSILEEQPTDNAQKISPLTDWKSYYDWRGFRLDSPIAILLQYPLTLYYILTTCLPKDYPSAKQIDAAQLTIHVVGAEKEASIIPVFWELGALLPEIQLTIILIGPEICKKVHKKQMQHQNVNVTIHKGLYEKYPGVRPDLIIGFNAGISAYMTWKPGTTKIMESGAPAYFTDYCQYSCECTKVALEESRIASVSDFTVNPFRSPVLRLCEEHDMPWYSNAFLFHLTPWDQSVLELD
;
A
#
# COMPACT_ATOMS: atom_id res chain seq x y z
N MET A 1 -24.61 14.09 -21.85
CA MET A 1 -24.50 13.77 -20.39
C MET A 1 -25.55 14.56 -19.62
N GLU A 2 -25.54 15.89 -19.76
CA GLU A 2 -26.44 16.83 -19.09
C GLU A 2 -27.93 16.55 -19.34
N ASP A 3 -28.34 16.16 -20.55
CA ASP A 3 -29.73 15.80 -20.83
C ASP A 3 -30.22 14.63 -19.96
N LYS A 4 -29.35 13.65 -19.69
CA LYS A 4 -29.67 12.55 -18.78
C LYS A 4 -29.73 13.04 -17.34
N ILE A 5 -28.89 14.00 -16.94
CA ILE A 5 -28.89 14.58 -15.60
C ILE A 5 -30.19 15.36 -15.37
N ARG A 6 -30.65 16.13 -16.36
CA ARG A 6 -31.88 16.95 -16.29
C ARG A 6 -33.14 16.13 -16.00
N THR A 7 -33.14 14.84 -16.30
CA THR A 7 -34.28 13.94 -16.04
C THR A 7 -34.20 13.22 -14.69
N LEU A 8 -33.08 13.34 -13.96
CA LEU A 8 -32.90 12.67 -12.67
C LEU A 8 -33.76 13.30 -11.57
N PRO A 9 -34.26 12.50 -10.60
CA PRO A 9 -34.96 13.03 -9.45
C PRO A 9 -34.03 13.88 -8.57
N PHE A 10 -34.60 14.87 -7.88
CA PHE A 10 -33.89 15.63 -6.87
C PHE A 10 -33.81 14.85 -5.54
N THR A 11 -32.75 15.09 -4.79
CA THR A 11 -32.62 14.74 -3.39
C THR A 11 -32.57 16.00 -2.54
N ASP A 12 -33.11 15.92 -1.33
CA ASP A 12 -33.18 17.06 -0.43
C ASP A 12 -31.82 17.37 0.24
N PHE A 13 -30.85 16.46 0.12
CA PHE A 13 -29.49 16.65 0.65
C PHE A 13 -28.66 17.59 -0.22
N ALA A 14 -27.88 18.47 0.43
CA ALA A 14 -26.86 19.25 -0.26
C ALA A 14 -25.59 18.42 -0.47
N TRP A 15 -24.86 18.66 -1.56
CA TRP A 15 -23.59 17.99 -1.84
C TRP A 15 -22.41 18.94 -1.68
N CYS A 16 -21.34 18.45 -1.08
CA CYS A 16 -20.05 19.14 -0.99
C CYS A 16 -19.12 18.62 -2.07
N VAL A 17 -18.50 19.51 -2.84
CA VAL A 17 -17.39 19.16 -3.74
C VAL A 17 -16.12 19.84 -3.23
N GLY A 18 -15.09 19.07 -2.95
CA GLY A 18 -13.83 19.61 -2.47
C GLY A 18 -12.66 18.73 -2.82
N ASP A 19 -11.49 19.35 -2.79
CA ASP A 19 -10.21 18.66 -2.74
C ASP A 19 -10.13 17.86 -1.43
N ILE A 20 -9.43 16.73 -1.48
CA ILE A 20 -8.98 16.07 -0.24
C ILE A 20 -7.76 16.84 0.25
N ALA A 21 -7.99 18.01 0.84
CA ALA A 21 -7.01 18.68 1.70
C ALA A 21 -7.42 18.43 3.16
N ASP A 22 -6.63 17.61 3.86
CA ASP A 22 -6.65 17.65 5.32
C ASP A 22 -6.12 19.02 5.76
N SER A 23 -6.73 19.53 6.82
CA SER A 23 -6.37 20.82 7.40
C SER A 23 -4.89 20.89 7.75
N ASP A 24 -4.28 22.02 7.39
CA ASP A 24 -3.00 22.55 7.86
C ASP A 24 -1.77 22.21 7.00
N GLU A 25 -1.62 22.87 5.84
CA GLU A 25 -0.29 23.29 5.35
C GLU A 25 -0.40 24.48 4.36
N GLU A 26 0.48 25.47 4.54
CA GLU A 26 0.57 26.71 3.77
C GLU A 26 1.01 26.48 2.31
N GLU A 27 0.20 27.01 1.39
CA GLU A 27 0.31 27.36 -0.05
C GLU A 27 1.51 27.01 -0.96
N GLU A 28 2.67 26.50 -0.52
CA GLU A 28 3.86 26.41 -1.40
C GLU A 28 4.14 25.06 -2.08
N THR A 29 3.47 23.96 -1.72
CA THR A 29 3.82 22.61 -2.23
C THR A 29 2.78 21.92 -3.12
N ALA A 30 1.56 22.47 -3.24
CA ALA A 30 0.48 21.90 -4.08
C ALA A 30 0.81 21.85 -5.59
N SER A 31 1.85 22.56 -6.03
CA SER A 31 2.30 22.59 -7.44
C SER A 31 3.16 21.40 -7.88
N VAL A 32 3.59 20.52 -6.95
CA VAL A 32 4.69 19.57 -7.22
C VAL A 32 4.23 18.18 -7.67
N ARG A 33 2.94 17.84 -7.60
CA ARG A 33 2.41 16.60 -8.20
C ARG A 33 1.17 16.95 -9.00
N GLY A 34 1.21 16.78 -10.32
CA GLY A 34 0.17 17.18 -11.26
C GLY A 34 -1.15 16.40 -11.17
N TYR A 35 -1.66 16.10 -9.96
CA TYR A 35 -2.86 15.32 -9.71
C TYR A 35 -3.82 16.01 -8.74
N ARG A 36 -5.14 15.94 -8.97
CA ARG A 36 -6.19 16.40 -8.01
C ARG A 36 -7.27 15.34 -7.79
N VAL A 37 -7.76 15.21 -6.54
CA VAL A 37 -8.97 14.43 -6.22
C VAL A 37 -10.07 15.29 -5.71
N LEU A 38 -11.20 15.15 -6.38
CA LEU A 38 -12.45 15.73 -5.98
C LEU A 38 -13.37 14.66 -5.41
N VAL A 39 -13.88 14.95 -4.22
CA VAL A 39 -14.86 14.11 -3.54
C VAL A 39 -16.20 14.82 -3.56
N VAL A 40 -17.25 14.04 -3.81
CA VAL A 40 -18.61 14.49 -3.55
C VAL A 40 -19.11 13.80 -2.29
N LEU A 41 -19.47 14.58 -1.28
CA LEU A 41 -20.05 14.07 -0.03
C LEU A 41 -21.51 14.49 0.11
N ASP A 42 -22.32 13.61 0.67
CA ASP A 42 -23.64 13.96 1.18
C ASP A 42 -23.45 14.78 2.46
N SER A 43 -23.86 16.05 2.45
CA SER A 43 -23.55 16.99 3.53
C SER A 43 -24.21 16.70 4.87
N GLU A 44 -25.32 15.93 4.89
CA GLU A 44 -26.00 15.60 6.13
C GLU A 44 -25.44 14.33 6.76
N LYS A 45 -25.08 13.34 5.94
CA LYS A 45 -24.60 12.03 6.40
C LYS A 45 -23.07 11.90 6.43
N GLY A 46 -22.36 12.75 5.70
CA GLY A 46 -20.92 12.60 5.44
C GLY A 46 -20.59 11.43 4.50
N ASP A 47 -21.60 10.85 3.83
CA ASP A 47 -21.44 9.67 2.99
C ASP A 47 -20.73 10.02 1.67
N LEU A 48 -19.81 9.16 1.26
CA LEU A 48 -19.14 9.26 -0.04
C LEU A 48 -20.14 9.08 -1.18
N VAL A 49 -20.33 10.10 -2.02
CA VAL A 49 -21.16 10.03 -3.22
C VAL A 49 -20.35 9.63 -4.45
N THR A 50 -19.13 10.14 -4.62
CA THR A 50 -18.15 9.66 -5.62
C THR A 50 -16.76 10.23 -5.32
N THR A 51 -15.71 9.60 -5.86
CA THR A 51 -14.39 10.23 -6.01
C THR A 51 -14.03 10.31 -7.48
N ASN A 52 -13.43 11.41 -7.92
CA ASN A 52 -12.79 11.52 -9.22
C ASN A 52 -11.38 12.06 -9.06
N ALA A 53 -10.46 11.55 -9.86
CA ALA A 53 -9.06 11.54 -9.54
C ALA A 53 -8.30 11.68 -10.86
N GLU A 54 -7.72 12.86 -11.12
CA GLU A 54 -7.19 13.26 -12.43
C GLU A 54 -5.66 13.38 -12.41
N ASP A 55 -4.98 12.68 -13.32
CA ASP A 55 -3.51 12.55 -13.40
C ASP A 55 -2.77 13.75 -14.04
N ASN A 56 -3.49 14.76 -14.55
CA ASN A 56 -2.88 15.89 -15.24
C ASN A 56 -3.56 17.24 -14.94
N LEU A 57 -3.10 17.90 -13.87
CA LEU A 57 -3.55 19.24 -13.47
C LEU A 57 -3.27 20.35 -14.49
N ALA A 58 -2.31 20.15 -15.41
CA ALA A 58 -1.98 21.15 -16.42
C ALA A 58 -3.00 21.20 -17.57
N SER A 59 -3.83 20.16 -17.75
CA SER A 59 -4.77 20.07 -18.87
C SER A 59 -6.23 20.42 -18.55
N VAL A 60 -6.62 20.45 -17.27
CA VAL A 60 -8.03 20.64 -16.88
C VAL A 60 -8.14 21.52 -15.63
N SER A 61 -8.87 22.64 -15.70
CA SER A 61 -9.09 23.54 -14.56
C SER A 61 -9.87 22.90 -13.41
N PHE A 62 -9.70 23.39 -12.17
CA PHE A 62 -10.48 22.96 -11.01
C PHE A 62 -11.98 22.91 -11.31
N GLN A 63 -12.50 23.99 -11.89
CA GLN A 63 -13.91 24.18 -12.16
C GLN A 63 -14.44 23.13 -13.14
N THR A 64 -13.65 22.77 -14.15
CA THR A 64 -14.00 21.73 -15.13
C THR A 64 -13.98 20.35 -14.48
N GLN A 65 -12.98 20.07 -13.64
CA GLN A 65 -12.90 18.82 -12.90
C GLN A 65 -14.06 18.69 -11.90
N ALA A 66 -14.38 19.76 -11.16
CA ALA A 66 -15.46 19.80 -10.18
C ALA A 66 -16.82 19.61 -10.81
N TYR A 67 -17.07 20.27 -11.94
CA TYR A 67 -18.29 20.07 -12.73
C TYR A 67 -18.42 18.62 -13.22
N THR A 68 -17.34 18.07 -13.80
CA THR A 68 -17.32 16.68 -14.29
C THR A 68 -17.57 15.68 -13.17
N THR A 69 -16.91 15.89 -12.03
CA THR A 69 -17.01 15.03 -10.85
C THR A 69 -18.41 15.04 -10.27
N ALA A 70 -19.02 16.22 -10.13
CA ALA A 70 -20.41 16.36 -9.69
C ALA A 70 -21.39 15.70 -10.68
N CYS A 71 -21.19 15.87 -11.99
CA CYS A 71 -22.03 15.20 -12.99
C CYS A 71 -21.92 13.67 -12.92
N GLN A 72 -20.71 13.14 -12.71
CA GLN A 72 -20.48 11.70 -12.48
C GLN A 72 -21.17 11.23 -11.20
N ALA A 73 -21.09 12.01 -10.12
CA ALA A 73 -21.77 11.73 -8.85
C ALA A 73 -23.29 11.62 -9.03
N MET A 74 -23.89 12.47 -9.88
CA MET A 74 -25.33 12.43 -10.16
C MET A 74 -25.74 11.20 -10.95
N LEU A 75 -24.94 10.84 -11.95
CA LEU A 75 -25.24 9.72 -12.85
C LEU A 75 -24.92 8.36 -12.23
N ASN A 76 -23.89 8.30 -11.38
CA ASN A 76 -23.33 7.05 -10.88
C ASN A 76 -22.99 7.11 -9.38
N PRO A 77 -23.87 7.62 -8.50
CA PRO A 77 -23.55 7.78 -7.09
C PRO A 77 -23.20 6.43 -6.45
N VAL A 78 -22.21 6.41 -5.55
CA VAL A 78 -21.78 5.21 -4.83
C VAL A 78 -22.97 4.55 -4.15
N PHE A 79 -23.75 5.32 -3.39
CA PHE A 79 -24.96 4.83 -2.72
C PHE A 79 -26.22 5.34 -3.41
N GLY A 80 -27.23 4.48 -3.55
CA GLY A 80 -28.55 4.83 -4.05
C GLY A 80 -28.64 5.00 -5.58
N PRO A 81 -29.85 5.30 -6.12
CA PRO A 81 -30.05 5.52 -7.55
C PRO A 81 -29.46 6.86 -8.02
N PRO A 82 -29.25 7.03 -9.34
CA PRO A 82 -28.88 8.30 -9.95
C PRO A 82 -29.85 9.43 -9.55
N ARG A 83 -29.31 10.57 -9.10
CA ARG A 83 -30.08 11.67 -8.51
C ARG A 83 -29.31 12.99 -8.60
N ARG A 84 -30.01 14.11 -8.47
CA ARG A 84 -29.42 15.46 -8.39
C ARG A 84 -29.57 16.04 -6.99
N PRO A 85 -28.55 16.70 -6.43
CA PRO A 85 -28.75 17.50 -5.24
C PRO A 85 -29.56 18.75 -5.60
N ARG A 86 -30.35 19.27 -4.64
CA ARG A 86 -30.95 20.61 -4.79
C ARG A 86 -29.92 21.72 -4.62
N HIS A 87 -28.95 21.48 -3.73
CA HIS A 87 -27.94 22.48 -3.37
C HIS A 87 -26.53 21.88 -3.46
N LEU A 88 -25.57 22.68 -3.89
CA LEU A 88 -24.17 22.27 -3.96
C LEU A 88 -23.25 23.38 -3.43
N TYR A 89 -22.20 23.02 -2.70
CA TYR A 89 -21.16 23.96 -2.26
C TYR A 89 -19.76 23.41 -2.50
N PHE A 90 -18.79 24.34 -2.56
CA PHE A 90 -17.37 24.04 -2.75
C PHE A 90 -16.59 24.40 -1.49
N ARG A 91 -15.63 23.55 -1.11
CA ARG A 91 -14.84 23.74 0.11
C ARG A 91 -13.60 24.62 -0.13
N ASP A 92 -12.89 24.43 -1.24
CA ASP A 92 -11.49 24.87 -1.35
C ASP A 92 -11.25 26.02 -2.34
N GLU A 93 -12.01 26.14 -3.44
CA GLU A 93 -11.87 27.23 -4.41
C GLU A 93 -13.21 27.90 -4.72
N GLU A 94 -13.18 29.22 -4.97
CA GLU A 94 -14.33 29.94 -5.51
C GLU A 94 -14.64 29.50 -6.94
N MET A 95 -15.93 29.32 -7.22
CA MET A 95 -16.40 28.88 -8.52
C MET A 95 -16.62 30.08 -9.46
N THR A 96 -16.24 29.94 -10.72
CA THR A 96 -16.52 30.97 -11.74
C THR A 96 -18.03 31.07 -11.99
N ASP A 97 -18.53 32.27 -12.31
CA ASP A 97 -19.95 32.47 -12.63
C ASP A 97 -20.41 31.62 -13.82
N GLU A 98 -19.51 31.34 -14.77
CA GLU A 98 -19.76 30.42 -15.88
C GLU A 98 -20.07 29.00 -15.38
N THR A 99 -19.33 28.51 -14.39
CA THR A 99 -19.53 27.16 -13.86
C THR A 99 -20.74 27.09 -12.94
N LYS A 100 -21.02 28.16 -12.18
CA LYS A 100 -22.29 28.30 -11.44
C LYS A 100 -23.48 28.23 -12.39
N ALA A 101 -23.45 28.96 -13.50
CA ALA A 101 -24.50 28.94 -14.52
C ALA A 101 -24.72 27.53 -15.11
N LYS A 102 -23.65 26.71 -15.25
CA LYS A 102 -23.79 25.31 -15.68
C LYS A 102 -24.59 24.47 -14.68
N PHE A 103 -24.37 24.65 -13.37
CA PHE A 103 -25.15 23.97 -12.33
C PHE A 103 -26.59 24.49 -12.24
N GLU A 104 -26.79 25.80 -12.32
CA GLU A 104 -28.13 26.42 -12.36
C GLU A 104 -28.94 25.90 -13.55
N ALA A 105 -28.29 25.75 -14.70
CA ALA A 105 -28.92 25.16 -15.87
C ALA A 105 -29.39 23.73 -15.60
N LEU A 106 -28.74 22.97 -14.71
CA LEU A 106 -29.18 21.65 -14.26
C LEU A 106 -30.24 21.69 -13.14
N GLY A 107 -30.67 22.89 -12.73
CA GLY A 107 -31.63 23.12 -11.65
C GLY A 107 -31.03 22.95 -10.25
N ILE A 108 -29.71 23.14 -10.12
CA ILE A 108 -28.96 22.96 -8.87
C ILE A 108 -28.54 24.34 -8.38
N GLU A 109 -28.93 24.68 -7.16
CA GLU A 109 -28.59 25.95 -6.53
C GLU A 109 -27.22 25.86 -5.86
N TRP A 110 -26.41 26.89 -6.01
CA TRP A 110 -25.15 27.01 -5.30
C TRP A 110 -25.36 27.68 -3.93
N ILE A 111 -24.76 27.14 -2.87
CA ILE A 111 -24.81 27.73 -1.52
C ILE A 111 -23.39 28.01 -0.96
N PRO A 112 -23.19 29.08 -0.16
CA PRO A 112 -21.90 29.37 0.47
C PRO A 112 -21.47 28.31 1.51
N SER A 113 -20.17 28.07 1.62
CA SER A 113 -19.57 27.05 2.50
C SER A 113 -19.77 27.27 4.01
N THR A 114 -20.10 28.50 4.43
CA THR A 114 -20.25 28.90 5.84
C THR A 114 -21.49 28.35 6.56
N LYS A 115 -22.33 27.54 5.89
CA LYS A 115 -23.63 27.07 6.41
C LYS A 115 -23.73 25.57 6.72
N VAL A 116 -22.66 24.76 6.61
CA VAL A 116 -22.78 23.29 6.68
C VAL A 116 -21.73 22.63 7.61
N ILE A 117 -22.20 21.59 8.31
CA ILE A 117 -21.75 20.99 9.58
C ILE A 117 -20.40 20.24 9.48
N LYS A 118 -19.55 20.37 10.51
CA LYS A 118 -18.45 19.43 10.80
C LYS A 118 -19.04 18.11 11.30
N ASN A 119 -19.14 17.08 10.45
CA ASN A 119 -19.48 15.73 10.91
C ASN A 119 -18.35 14.75 10.60
N GLN A 120 -17.89 14.06 11.66
CA GLN A 120 -17.06 12.87 11.59
C GLN A 120 -17.91 11.76 10.96
N ALA A 121 -17.65 11.42 9.70
CA ALA A 121 -18.35 10.33 9.03
C ALA A 121 -18.14 9.02 9.80
N ALA A 122 -19.24 8.34 10.17
CA ALA A 122 -19.18 7.01 10.76
C ALA A 122 -18.57 6.02 9.75
N SER A 123 -17.83 5.00 10.22
CA SER A 123 -17.32 3.94 9.35
C SER A 123 -18.49 3.28 8.61
N PRO A 124 -18.50 3.23 7.25
CA PRO A 124 -19.53 2.48 6.53
C PRO A 124 -19.41 0.99 6.89
N GLU A 125 -20.53 0.37 7.28
CA GLU A 125 -20.58 -1.08 7.57
C GLU A 125 -20.22 -1.92 6.34
N ASP A 126 -20.61 -1.44 5.15
CA ASP A 126 -20.32 -2.04 3.86
C ASP A 126 -19.24 -1.21 3.12
N PRO A 127 -18.00 -1.71 3.00
CA PRO A 127 -16.92 -0.93 2.42
C PRO A 127 -17.18 -0.62 0.94
N VAL A 128 -16.78 0.57 0.49
CA VAL A 128 -16.82 0.94 -0.93
C VAL A 128 -15.70 0.23 -1.68
N ARG A 129 -16.04 -0.37 -2.82
CA ARG A 129 -15.16 -1.17 -3.69
C ARG A 129 -15.39 -0.79 -5.14
N LYS A 130 -14.55 -1.28 -6.04
CA LYS A 130 -14.58 -0.95 -7.48
C LYS A 130 -14.93 -2.18 -8.33
N CYS A 131 -15.61 -1.94 -9.43
CA CYS A 131 -15.78 -2.92 -10.50
C CYS A 131 -14.42 -3.14 -11.20
N ALA A 132 -13.96 -4.38 -11.30
CA ALA A 132 -12.69 -4.73 -11.92
C ALA A 132 -12.60 -4.41 -13.43
N SER A 133 -13.74 -4.16 -14.09
CA SER A 133 -13.77 -3.85 -15.53
C SER A 133 -13.88 -2.35 -15.83
N CYS A 134 -14.73 -1.62 -15.11
CA CYS A 134 -15.05 -0.22 -15.42
C CYS A 134 -14.71 0.75 -14.28
N MET A 135 -14.10 0.26 -13.20
CA MET A 135 -13.68 1.02 -12.02
C MET A 135 -14.84 1.71 -11.25
N LEU A 136 -16.10 1.45 -11.63
CA LEU A 136 -17.27 2.01 -10.96
C LEU A 136 -17.28 1.65 -9.47
N GLN A 137 -17.39 2.66 -8.63
CA GLN A 137 -17.44 2.52 -7.17
C GLN A 137 -18.85 2.16 -6.68
N ARG A 138 -18.94 1.13 -5.85
CA ARG A 138 -20.18 0.69 -5.19
C ARG A 138 -19.89 0.09 -3.81
N PRO A 139 -20.87 0.07 -2.90
CA PRO A 139 -20.80 -0.73 -1.69
C PRO A 139 -20.51 -2.18 -2.05
N ARG A 140 -19.68 -2.86 -1.27
CA ARG A 140 -19.25 -4.23 -1.57
C ARG A 140 -20.46 -5.14 -1.74
N SER A 141 -21.53 -5.00 -0.97
CA SER A 141 -22.76 -5.80 -1.12
C SER A 141 -23.45 -5.69 -2.49
N GLN A 142 -23.26 -4.59 -3.22
CA GLN A 142 -23.87 -4.34 -4.52
C GLN A 142 -23.04 -4.87 -5.70
N LEU A 143 -21.79 -5.30 -5.45
CA LEU A 143 -20.93 -5.89 -6.47
C LEU A 143 -21.06 -7.42 -6.50
N LYS A 144 -21.23 -7.96 -7.71
CA LYS A 144 -21.28 -9.39 -7.97
C LYS A 144 -19.87 -9.97 -8.00
N LYS A 145 -19.69 -11.13 -7.37
CA LYS A 145 -18.45 -11.91 -7.49
C LYS A 145 -18.46 -12.79 -8.71
N CYS A 146 -17.29 -12.98 -9.32
CA CYS A 146 -17.09 -14.10 -10.23
C CYS A 146 -17.44 -15.43 -9.52
N THR A 147 -18.27 -16.25 -10.15
CA THR A 147 -18.70 -17.54 -9.58
C THR A 147 -17.62 -18.61 -9.62
N GLY A 148 -16.62 -18.48 -10.49
CA GLY A 148 -15.46 -19.38 -10.57
C GLY A 148 -14.45 -19.09 -9.47
N CYS A 149 -13.77 -17.94 -9.55
CA CYS A 149 -12.68 -17.60 -8.63
C CYS A 149 -13.14 -17.06 -7.26
N LYS A 150 -14.38 -16.60 -7.14
CA LYS A 150 -14.96 -15.97 -5.94
C LYS A 150 -14.25 -14.68 -5.46
N ALA A 151 -13.33 -14.11 -6.25
CA ALA A 151 -12.55 -12.94 -5.86
C ALA A 151 -12.94 -11.66 -6.63
N MET A 152 -12.94 -11.69 -7.96
CA MET A 152 -13.15 -10.50 -8.81
C MET A 152 -14.57 -9.92 -8.65
N LEU A 153 -14.66 -8.59 -8.60
CA LEU A 153 -15.90 -7.85 -8.35
C LEU A 153 -16.41 -7.12 -9.61
N TYR A 154 -17.70 -7.21 -9.88
CA TYR A 154 -18.33 -6.57 -11.04
C TYR A 154 -19.66 -5.91 -10.69
N CYS A 155 -19.92 -4.73 -11.26
CA CYS A 155 -21.23 -4.08 -11.15
C CYS A 155 -22.31 -4.76 -11.99
N SER A 156 -21.93 -5.47 -13.06
CA SER A 156 -22.89 -6.10 -13.98
C SER A 156 -22.31 -7.34 -14.69
N LYS A 157 -23.19 -8.09 -15.39
CA LYS A 157 -22.76 -9.28 -16.15
C LYS A 157 -21.96 -8.88 -17.39
N GLU A 158 -22.29 -7.74 -17.97
CA GLU A 158 -21.62 -7.16 -19.14
C GLU A 158 -20.17 -6.82 -18.81
N CYS A 159 -19.92 -6.14 -17.67
CA CYS A 159 -18.57 -5.89 -17.18
C CYS A 159 -17.77 -7.17 -16.94
N GLN A 160 -18.40 -8.22 -16.40
CA GLN A 160 -17.74 -9.52 -16.27
C GLN A 160 -17.36 -10.11 -17.65
N ILE A 161 -18.22 -9.98 -18.66
CA ILE A 161 -17.95 -10.48 -20.02
C ILE A 161 -16.82 -9.68 -20.69
N CYS A 162 -16.79 -8.36 -20.48
CA CYS A 162 -15.71 -7.51 -20.99
C CYS A 162 -14.35 -7.91 -20.41
N ASP A 163 -14.27 -8.06 -19.08
CA ASP A 163 -13.06 -8.51 -18.39
C ASP A 163 -12.66 -9.96 -18.74
N TRP A 164 -13.65 -10.83 -18.99
CA TRP A 164 -13.42 -12.20 -19.42
C TRP A 164 -12.70 -12.29 -20.78
N LYS A 165 -13.01 -11.37 -21.71
CA LYS A 165 -12.50 -11.41 -23.09
C LYS A 165 -11.24 -10.57 -23.32
N SER A 166 -10.84 -9.71 -22.38
CA SER A 166 -9.79 -8.70 -22.55
C SER A 166 -10.02 -7.79 -23.77
N LEU A 167 -10.82 -6.73 -23.62
CA LEU A 167 -10.89 -5.66 -24.63
C LEU A 167 -9.76 -4.61 -24.48
N HIS A 168 -8.86 -4.77 -23.49
CA HIS A 168 -7.81 -3.81 -23.14
C HIS A 168 -6.37 -4.40 -23.09
N GLY A 169 -6.14 -5.61 -23.59
CA GLY A 169 -4.81 -6.25 -23.67
C GLY A 169 -4.81 -7.73 -23.26
N ASP A 170 -4.09 -8.57 -24.01
CA ASP A 170 -4.31 -10.03 -24.07
C ASP A 170 -3.79 -10.84 -22.86
N TYR A 171 -2.81 -10.34 -22.10
CA TYR A 171 -2.10 -11.14 -21.07
C TYR A 171 -2.74 -11.12 -19.67
N LEU A 172 -3.70 -10.22 -19.43
CA LEU A 172 -4.34 -10.03 -18.11
C LEU A 172 -5.82 -10.40 -18.09
N SER A 173 -6.34 -11.05 -19.14
CA SER A 173 -7.76 -11.40 -19.19
C SER A 173 -8.18 -12.25 -18.00
N HIS A 174 -9.35 -11.96 -17.44
CA HIS A 174 -9.84 -12.76 -16.32
C HIS A 174 -10.00 -14.25 -16.71
N LYS A 175 -10.27 -14.57 -17.98
CA LYS A 175 -10.37 -15.96 -18.45
C LYS A 175 -9.10 -16.77 -18.18
N LEU A 176 -7.93 -16.19 -18.42
CA LEU A 176 -6.64 -16.86 -18.18
C LEU A 176 -6.34 -16.99 -16.68
N TRP A 177 -6.71 -15.98 -15.90
CA TRP A 177 -6.35 -15.89 -14.49
C TRP A 177 -7.39 -16.48 -13.53
N CYS A 178 -8.64 -16.69 -13.95
CA CYS A 178 -9.75 -17.10 -13.07
C CYS A 178 -9.42 -18.37 -12.27
N LYS A 179 -8.84 -19.39 -12.92
CA LYS A 179 -8.45 -20.63 -12.24
C LYS A 179 -7.32 -20.40 -11.25
N LYS A 180 -6.27 -19.65 -11.62
CA LYS A 180 -5.17 -19.28 -10.73
C LYS A 180 -5.66 -18.50 -9.50
N ILE A 181 -6.51 -17.48 -9.72
CA ILE A 181 -7.11 -16.68 -8.66
C ILE A 181 -7.93 -17.56 -7.71
N ALA A 182 -8.67 -18.55 -8.22
CA ALA A 182 -9.39 -19.50 -7.38
C ALA A 182 -8.44 -20.29 -6.45
N GLU A 183 -7.24 -20.65 -6.92
CA GLU A 183 -6.21 -21.28 -6.09
C GLU A 183 -5.62 -20.30 -5.07
N PHE A 184 -5.37 -19.04 -5.45
CA PHE A 184 -4.85 -18.02 -4.53
C PHE A 184 -5.81 -17.77 -3.36
N MET A 185 -7.12 -17.81 -3.61
CA MET A 185 -8.15 -17.70 -2.58
C MET A 185 -8.05 -18.81 -1.52
N LYS A 186 -7.55 -20.00 -1.88
CA LYS A 186 -7.40 -21.11 -0.92
C LYS A 186 -6.32 -20.85 0.13
N LYS A 187 -5.35 -19.96 -0.16
CA LYS A 187 -4.31 -19.55 0.81
C LYS A 187 -4.80 -18.57 1.88
N SER A 188 -6.06 -18.14 1.84
CA SER A 188 -6.58 -17.15 2.78
C SER A 188 -6.46 -17.57 4.25
N ASP A 189 -6.62 -18.87 4.55
CA ASP A 189 -6.53 -19.37 5.92
C ASP A 189 -5.08 -19.47 6.41
N GLU A 190 -4.16 -19.87 5.52
CA GLU A 190 -2.72 -19.84 5.79
C GLU A 190 -2.23 -18.41 6.08
N LEU A 191 -2.64 -17.44 5.25
CA LEU A 191 -2.20 -16.05 5.36
C LEU A 191 -2.69 -15.36 6.64
N LYS A 192 -3.87 -15.71 7.15
CA LYS A 192 -4.38 -15.15 8.42
C LYS A 192 -3.94 -15.93 9.66
N ASN A 193 -3.26 -17.07 9.50
CA ASN A 193 -2.80 -17.89 10.61
C ASN A 193 -1.56 -17.27 11.26
N LEU A 194 -1.80 -16.37 12.22
CA LEU A 194 -0.80 -15.65 13.00
C LEU A 194 -1.21 -15.67 14.48
N PRO A 195 -0.26 -15.56 15.42
CA PRO A 195 -0.52 -15.84 16.84
C PRO A 195 -1.21 -14.69 17.60
N PHE A 196 -1.53 -13.58 16.95
CA PHE A 196 -1.99 -12.37 17.65
C PHE A 196 -3.44 -12.45 18.12
N THR A 197 -3.72 -11.87 19.28
CA THR A 197 -5.07 -11.88 19.87
C THR A 197 -6.07 -11.05 19.07
N TYR A 198 -5.60 -10.08 18.28
CA TYR A 198 -6.41 -9.22 17.42
C TYR A 198 -6.67 -9.80 16.02
N MET A 199 -6.17 -11.00 15.70
CA MET A 199 -6.33 -11.57 14.36
C MET A 199 -7.80 -11.72 13.92
N SER A 200 -8.73 -11.98 14.85
CA SER A 200 -10.16 -12.07 14.52
C SER A 200 -10.74 -10.77 13.96
N GLU A 201 -10.15 -9.63 14.35
CA GLU A 201 -10.54 -8.30 13.90
C GLU A 201 -9.78 -7.92 12.63
N THR A 202 -8.45 -7.96 12.65
CA THR A 202 -7.57 -7.45 11.57
C THR A 202 -7.54 -8.33 10.34
N SER A 203 -7.98 -9.59 10.42
CA SER A 203 -8.16 -10.49 9.27
C SER A 203 -9.59 -10.58 8.74
N SER A 204 -10.52 -9.79 9.33
CA SER A 204 -11.91 -9.79 8.92
C SER A 204 -12.06 -9.29 7.47
N LYS A 205 -12.92 -9.93 6.68
CA LYS A 205 -13.21 -9.51 5.29
C LYS A 205 -13.79 -8.10 5.18
N ASN A 206 -14.32 -7.58 6.28
CA ASN A 206 -14.86 -6.23 6.38
C ASN A 206 -13.88 -5.26 7.06
N PHE A 207 -12.62 -5.65 7.25
CA PHE A 207 -11.57 -4.80 7.82
C PHE A 207 -11.16 -3.70 6.82
N SER A 208 -12.05 -2.73 6.67
CA SER A 208 -11.89 -1.58 5.79
C SER A 208 -10.81 -0.63 6.28
N ARG A 209 -10.45 0.35 5.45
CA ARG A 209 -9.56 1.44 5.87
C ARG A 209 -10.07 2.16 7.13
N TYR A 210 -11.39 2.32 7.28
CA TYR A 210 -12.00 2.92 8.48
C TYR A 210 -11.85 2.03 9.72
N ARG A 211 -12.09 0.72 9.58
CA ARG A 211 -11.85 -0.25 10.67
C ARG A 211 -10.39 -0.29 11.08
N TYR A 212 -9.48 -0.11 10.12
CA TYR A 212 -8.06 0.01 10.45
C TYR A 212 -7.75 1.30 11.21
N LYS A 213 -8.37 2.43 10.84
CA LYS A 213 -8.32 3.68 11.62
C LYS A 213 -8.77 3.46 13.07
N GLU A 214 -9.94 2.86 13.26
CA GLU A 214 -10.51 2.55 14.58
C GLU A 214 -9.59 1.63 15.38
N PHE A 215 -9.00 0.63 14.73
CA PHE A 215 -8.03 -0.27 15.35
C PHE A 215 -6.79 0.49 15.85
N LEU A 216 -6.18 1.33 15.01
CA LEU A 216 -5.01 2.14 15.40
C LEU A 216 -5.36 3.13 16.51
N GLN A 217 -6.57 3.71 16.49
CA GLN A 217 -7.06 4.59 17.54
C GLN A 217 -7.24 3.83 18.87
N LYS A 218 -7.82 2.63 18.82
CA LYS A 218 -7.98 1.75 19.98
C LYS A 218 -6.62 1.35 20.57
N MET A 219 -5.61 1.15 19.73
CA MET A 219 -4.25 0.88 20.15
C MET A 219 -3.49 2.14 20.63
N GLY A 220 -4.09 3.32 20.54
CA GLY A 220 -3.49 4.58 20.99
C GLY A 220 -2.40 5.14 20.07
N VAL A 221 -2.30 4.64 18.83
CA VAL A 221 -1.19 4.93 17.90
C VAL A 221 -1.61 5.64 16.62
N LEU A 222 -2.92 5.87 16.41
CA LEU A 222 -3.41 6.61 15.25
C LEU A 222 -2.73 7.98 15.16
N GLU A 223 -2.22 8.31 13.96
CA GLU A 223 -1.62 9.61 13.62
C GLU A 223 -0.42 10.01 14.51
N GLN A 224 0.29 9.03 15.09
CA GLN A 224 1.40 9.28 16.00
C GLN A 224 2.68 8.54 15.60
N GLY A 225 3.83 9.18 15.83
CA GLY A 225 5.16 8.59 15.63
C GLY A 225 5.31 7.91 14.26
N MET A 226 5.87 6.70 14.25
CA MET A 226 6.05 5.90 13.04
C MET A 226 4.73 5.36 12.45
N TRP A 227 3.66 5.29 13.24
CA TRP A 227 2.35 4.76 12.79
C TRP A 227 1.64 5.64 11.78
N ASN A 228 2.08 6.89 11.63
CA ASN A 228 1.66 7.78 10.55
C ASN A 228 1.79 7.13 9.16
N VAL A 229 2.74 6.22 8.94
CA VAL A 229 2.89 5.53 7.63
C VAL A 229 1.79 4.50 7.36
N GLU A 230 1.09 4.04 8.40
CA GLU A 230 0.04 3.02 8.30
C GLU A 230 -1.32 3.64 7.98
N PHE A 231 -1.54 4.87 8.43
CA PHE A 231 -2.75 5.63 8.18
C PHE A 231 -2.41 7.06 7.79
N LEU A 232 -2.04 7.27 6.54
CA LEU A 232 -2.01 8.60 5.94
C LEU A 232 -3.46 9.02 5.69
N ALA A 233 -3.90 10.12 6.29
CA ALA A 233 -5.29 10.58 6.21
C ALA A 233 -5.73 10.86 4.75
N SER A 234 -4.78 11.19 3.87
CA SER A 234 -4.98 11.29 2.42
C SER A 234 -3.95 10.50 1.60
N LYS A 235 -4.41 9.87 0.51
CA LYS A 235 -3.59 9.21 -0.53
C LYS A 235 -2.66 10.18 -1.26
N TYR A 236 -2.93 11.47 -1.17
CA TYR A 236 -2.21 12.55 -1.86
C TYR A 236 -1.24 13.28 -0.96
N ASP A 237 -1.44 13.10 0.33
CA ASP A 237 -0.64 13.66 1.40
C ASP A 237 0.56 12.75 1.68
N TYR A 238 1.22 12.27 0.62
CA TYR A 238 2.51 11.62 0.77
C TYR A 238 3.49 12.71 1.19
N PRO A 239 3.93 12.76 2.47
CA PRO A 239 5.19 13.42 2.72
C PRO A 239 6.18 12.59 1.89
N THR A 240 6.96 13.22 1.02
CA THR A 240 8.04 12.50 0.33
C THR A 240 8.76 11.63 1.37
N TYR A 241 8.88 10.32 1.12
CA TYR A 241 9.14 9.37 2.19
C TYR A 241 10.46 9.68 2.92
N GLY A 242 10.50 9.38 4.22
CA GLY A 242 11.67 9.57 5.06
C GLY A 242 11.79 10.94 5.74
N ASN A 243 10.86 11.87 5.49
CA ASN A 243 10.81 13.16 6.20
C ASN A 243 9.92 13.13 7.46
N LEU A 244 9.41 11.97 7.86
CA LEU A 244 8.57 11.82 9.04
C LEU A 244 9.34 12.24 10.29
N GLN A 245 8.79 13.20 11.02
CA GLN A 245 9.32 13.61 12.32
C GLN A 245 8.62 12.80 13.41
N TYR A 246 9.40 12.16 14.26
CA TYR A 246 8.92 11.49 15.46
C TYR A 246 9.68 12.06 16.67
N GLY A 247 8.99 12.16 17.80
CA GLY A 247 9.60 12.60 19.06
C GLY A 247 10.49 11.51 19.67
N ASP A 248 10.85 11.68 20.95
CA ASP A 248 11.78 10.80 21.66
C ASP A 248 11.33 9.33 21.70
N ASN A 249 10.01 9.08 21.63
CA ASN A 249 9.45 7.74 21.53
C ASN A 249 8.81 7.52 20.14
N PRO A 250 9.55 6.98 19.14
CA PRO A 250 9.04 6.80 17.78
C PRO A 250 7.94 5.74 17.65
N TYR A 251 7.88 4.76 18.56
CA TYR A 251 6.89 3.68 18.53
C TYR A 251 5.57 4.05 19.20
N VAL A 252 5.53 5.08 20.06
CA VAL A 252 4.29 5.56 20.73
C VAL A 252 3.63 4.48 21.61
N LEU A 253 4.38 3.42 21.93
CA LEU A 253 3.93 2.27 22.70
C LEU A 253 4.91 2.09 23.85
N PRO A 254 4.69 2.73 25.01
CA PRO A 254 5.71 2.86 26.05
C PRO A 254 6.31 1.54 26.53
N VAL A 255 5.48 0.51 26.70
CA VAL A 255 5.94 -0.82 27.14
C VAL A 255 6.82 -1.44 26.06
N GLU A 256 6.37 -1.41 24.81
CA GLU A 256 7.10 -1.93 23.67
C GLU A 256 8.40 -1.18 23.43
N SER A 257 8.40 0.14 23.57
CA SER A 257 9.60 0.97 23.45
C SER A 257 10.63 0.59 24.50
N SER A 258 10.22 0.43 25.77
CA SER A 258 11.13 -0.02 26.83
C SER A 258 11.71 -1.41 26.52
N ILE A 259 10.88 -2.35 26.02
CA ILE A 259 11.37 -3.66 25.58
C ILE A 259 12.42 -3.49 24.47
N LEU A 260 12.15 -2.69 23.44
CA LEU A 260 13.02 -2.50 22.28
C LEU A 260 14.34 -1.77 22.61
N GLU A 261 14.35 -0.91 23.63
CA GLU A 261 15.55 -0.23 24.12
C GLU A 261 16.47 -1.16 24.94
N GLU A 262 15.90 -2.15 25.63
CA GLU A 262 16.65 -3.11 26.42
C GLU A 262 17.33 -4.17 25.56
N GLN A 263 18.61 -4.47 25.84
CA GLN A 263 19.32 -5.59 25.23
C GLN A 263 18.80 -6.94 25.76
N PRO A 264 18.60 -7.95 24.89
CA PRO A 264 18.29 -9.30 25.33
C PRO A 264 19.40 -9.85 26.26
N THR A 265 18.99 -10.50 27.37
CA THR A 265 19.93 -11.10 28.34
C THR A 265 20.82 -12.20 27.74
N ASP A 266 21.98 -12.50 28.34
CA ASP A 266 22.95 -13.49 27.83
C ASP A 266 22.38 -14.90 27.59
N ASN A 267 21.40 -15.35 28.38
CA ASN A 267 20.72 -16.64 28.16
C ASN A 267 19.79 -16.62 26.93
N ALA A 268 19.35 -15.43 26.50
CA ALA A 268 18.53 -15.21 25.31
C ALA A 268 19.36 -14.97 24.03
N GLN A 269 20.70 -14.91 24.10
CA GLN A 269 21.57 -14.65 22.95
C GLN A 269 21.84 -15.90 22.07
N LYS A 270 21.66 -17.12 22.61
CA LYS A 270 21.77 -18.38 21.84
C LYS A 270 20.41 -18.79 21.26
N ILE A 271 19.97 -18.06 20.25
CA ILE A 271 18.67 -18.28 19.62
C ILE A 271 18.85 -19.28 18.47
N SER A 272 18.07 -20.36 18.47
CA SER A 272 17.80 -21.05 17.20
C SER A 272 17.05 -20.09 16.29
N PRO A 273 17.32 -20.01 14.98
CA PRO A 273 16.74 -18.99 14.10
C PRO A 273 15.24 -18.81 14.35
N LEU A 274 14.81 -17.58 14.64
CA LEU A 274 13.39 -17.27 14.83
C LEU A 274 12.68 -17.40 13.50
N THR A 275 11.69 -18.29 13.42
CA THR A 275 11.00 -18.62 12.16
C THR A 275 9.52 -18.22 12.16
N ASP A 276 9.02 -17.59 13.22
CA ASP A 276 7.64 -17.11 13.29
C ASP A 276 7.46 -15.99 14.32
N TRP A 277 6.31 -15.31 14.26
CA TRP A 277 5.98 -14.23 15.20
C TRP A 277 5.88 -14.68 16.66
N LYS A 278 5.46 -15.92 16.93
CA LYS A 278 5.24 -16.42 18.30
C LYS A 278 6.58 -16.56 19.02
N SER A 279 7.54 -17.21 18.37
CA SER A 279 8.91 -17.37 18.85
C SER A 279 9.61 -16.02 19.04
N TYR A 280 9.43 -15.07 18.12
CA TYR A 280 9.97 -13.71 18.30
C TYR A 280 9.36 -12.98 19.50
N TYR A 281 8.03 -13.03 19.67
CA TYR A 281 7.36 -12.37 20.81
C TYR A 281 7.78 -13.00 22.14
N ASP A 282 7.83 -14.33 22.21
CA ASP A 282 8.30 -15.05 23.40
C ASP A 282 9.76 -14.69 23.72
N TRP A 283 10.62 -14.62 22.70
CA TRP A 283 12.02 -14.28 22.86
C TRP A 283 12.22 -12.83 23.32
N ARG A 284 11.52 -11.88 22.68
CA ARG A 284 11.70 -10.45 22.94
C ARG A 284 10.98 -9.99 24.21
N GLY A 285 9.98 -10.74 24.66
CA GLY A 285 9.17 -10.41 25.85
C GLY A 285 7.88 -9.65 25.53
N PHE A 286 7.39 -9.72 24.29
CA PHE A 286 6.13 -9.09 23.91
C PHE A 286 4.92 -9.97 24.23
N ARG A 287 3.82 -9.31 24.53
CA ARG A 287 2.50 -9.95 24.59
C ARG A 287 1.87 -9.99 23.20
N LEU A 288 1.09 -11.04 22.91
CA LEU A 288 0.44 -11.23 21.61
C LEU A 288 -0.72 -10.25 21.32
N ASP A 289 -1.07 -9.39 22.26
CA ASP A 289 -1.98 -8.24 22.07
C ASP A 289 -1.24 -6.99 21.57
N SER A 290 0.09 -6.96 21.62
CA SER A 290 0.90 -5.86 21.09
C SER A 290 0.78 -5.75 19.57
N PRO A 291 0.52 -4.56 19.00
CA PRO A 291 0.43 -4.37 17.56
C PRO A 291 1.79 -4.23 16.87
N ILE A 292 2.92 -4.28 17.61
CA ILE A 292 4.25 -3.90 17.14
C ILE A 292 4.73 -4.68 15.89
N ALA A 293 4.18 -5.88 15.65
CA ALA A 293 4.43 -6.67 14.44
C ALA A 293 4.07 -5.93 13.13
N ILE A 294 3.13 -4.98 13.18
CA ILE A 294 2.77 -4.14 12.03
C ILE A 294 3.96 -3.32 11.54
N LEU A 295 4.79 -2.81 12.46
CA LEU A 295 6.00 -2.04 12.14
C LEU A 295 7.22 -2.94 11.94
N LEU A 296 7.35 -4.00 12.74
CA LEU A 296 8.54 -4.86 12.77
C LEU A 296 8.60 -5.91 11.64
N GLN A 297 7.58 -6.01 10.78
CA GLN A 297 7.58 -6.96 9.67
C GLN A 297 8.82 -6.83 8.76
N TYR A 298 9.36 -5.63 8.55
CA TYR A 298 10.50 -5.39 7.67
C TYR A 298 11.83 -5.93 8.24
N PRO A 299 12.28 -5.52 9.44
CA PRO A 299 13.49 -6.06 10.03
C PRO A 299 13.41 -7.56 10.29
N LEU A 300 12.26 -8.09 10.71
CA LEU A 300 12.13 -9.53 10.97
C LEU A 300 12.11 -10.36 9.69
N THR A 301 11.56 -9.84 8.59
CA THR A 301 11.72 -10.46 7.27
C THR A 301 13.19 -10.50 6.86
N LEU A 302 13.93 -9.41 7.07
CA LEU A 302 15.35 -9.35 6.73
C LEU A 302 16.18 -10.32 7.58
N TYR A 303 15.91 -10.40 8.89
CA TYR A 303 16.48 -11.39 9.78
C TYR A 303 16.22 -12.82 9.28
N TYR A 304 14.96 -13.16 9.00
CA TYR A 304 14.58 -14.49 8.49
C TYR A 304 15.32 -14.85 7.20
N ILE A 305 15.45 -13.90 6.28
CA ILE A 305 16.23 -14.09 5.05
C ILE A 305 17.68 -14.41 5.41
N LEU A 306 18.33 -13.58 6.22
CA LEU A 306 19.74 -13.73 6.59
C LEU A 306 20.03 -15.05 7.32
N THR A 307 19.14 -15.49 8.21
CA THR A 307 19.37 -16.66 9.07
C THR A 307 18.86 -17.97 8.49
N THR A 308 17.90 -17.92 7.55
CA THR A 308 17.16 -19.13 7.13
C THR A 308 17.10 -19.32 5.62
N CYS A 309 16.89 -18.26 4.84
CA CYS A 309 16.82 -18.36 3.39
C CYS A 309 18.20 -18.32 2.74
N LEU A 310 19.00 -17.30 3.06
CA LEU A 310 20.30 -17.03 2.46
C LEU A 310 21.27 -18.23 2.53
N PRO A 311 21.42 -18.95 3.66
CA PRO A 311 22.30 -20.12 3.72
C PRO A 311 21.84 -21.27 2.82
N LYS A 312 20.54 -21.36 2.51
CA LYS A 312 19.95 -22.42 1.69
C LYS A 312 19.98 -22.07 0.21
N ASP A 313 19.52 -20.86 -0.13
CA ASP A 313 19.32 -20.45 -1.51
C ASP A 313 20.63 -19.95 -2.16
N TYR A 314 21.55 -19.39 -1.35
CA TYR A 314 22.84 -18.86 -1.79
C TYR A 314 23.98 -19.31 -0.85
N PRO A 315 24.34 -20.61 -0.81
CA PRO A 315 25.35 -21.13 0.13
C PRO A 315 26.74 -20.52 -0.07
N SER A 316 27.05 -20.05 -1.29
CA SER A 316 28.33 -19.39 -1.61
C SER A 316 28.34 -17.89 -1.32
N ALA A 317 27.21 -17.30 -0.92
CA ALA A 317 27.14 -15.89 -0.55
C ALA A 317 27.79 -15.66 0.83
N LYS A 318 28.05 -14.39 1.12
CA LYS A 318 28.56 -13.97 2.43
C LYS A 318 27.46 -14.16 3.49
N GLN A 319 27.76 -14.96 4.51
CA GLN A 319 26.80 -15.36 5.54
C GLN A 319 26.86 -14.43 6.76
N ILE A 320 25.99 -14.69 7.73
CA ILE A 320 25.89 -13.96 8.99
C ILE A 320 27.06 -14.19 9.96
N ASP A 321 27.97 -15.12 9.66
CA ASP A 321 29.24 -15.27 10.40
C ASP A 321 30.28 -14.22 10.01
N ALA A 322 29.99 -13.39 9.00
CA ALA A 322 30.84 -12.28 8.61
C ALA A 322 30.77 -11.11 9.60
N ALA A 323 31.92 -10.47 9.83
CA ALA A 323 32.02 -9.31 10.72
C ALA A 323 31.19 -8.09 10.29
N GLN A 324 30.86 -7.99 8.99
CA GLN A 324 30.10 -6.87 8.44
C GLN A 324 29.22 -7.33 7.29
N LEU A 325 28.04 -6.75 7.10
CA LEU A 325 27.18 -6.98 5.93
C LEU A 325 26.60 -5.66 5.41
N THR A 326 26.62 -5.48 4.09
CA THR A 326 25.97 -4.35 3.39
C THR A 326 24.71 -4.81 2.69
N ILE A 327 23.57 -4.24 3.06
CA ILE A 327 22.25 -4.61 2.57
C ILE A 327 21.65 -3.43 1.82
N HIS A 328 21.24 -3.64 0.58
CA HIS A 328 20.50 -2.64 -0.19
C HIS A 328 19.00 -2.94 -0.11
N VAL A 329 18.23 -1.99 0.41
CA VAL A 329 16.76 -2.00 0.31
C VAL A 329 16.37 -1.17 -0.90
N VAL A 330 15.95 -1.84 -1.98
CA VAL A 330 15.63 -1.22 -3.27
C VAL A 330 14.15 -0.96 -3.41
N GLY A 331 13.78 0.16 -4.05
CA GLY A 331 12.39 0.60 -4.10
C GLY A 331 11.87 1.09 -2.74
N ALA A 332 12.77 1.56 -1.86
CA ALA A 332 12.41 1.97 -0.51
C ALA A 332 11.43 3.15 -0.53
N GLU A 333 10.36 3.00 0.24
CA GLU A 333 9.26 3.94 0.39
C GLU A 333 9.04 4.20 1.88
N LYS A 334 8.01 3.59 2.47
CA LYS A 334 7.65 3.74 3.89
C LYS A 334 8.79 3.38 4.81
N GLU A 335 9.65 2.44 4.40
CA GLU A 335 10.83 2.00 5.15
C GLU A 335 11.77 3.16 5.47
N ALA A 336 11.88 4.16 4.59
CA ALA A 336 12.69 5.36 4.83
C ALA A 336 12.12 6.24 5.96
N SER A 337 10.82 6.13 6.26
CA SER A 337 10.12 6.90 7.29
C SER A 337 10.10 6.22 8.66
N ILE A 338 10.36 4.92 8.71
CA ILE A 338 10.28 4.11 9.94
C ILE A 338 11.64 3.52 10.35
N ILE A 339 12.74 4.20 10.02
CA ILE A 339 14.11 3.72 10.24
C ILE A 339 14.37 3.12 11.63
N PRO A 340 13.82 3.66 12.74
CA PRO A 340 14.01 3.06 14.05
C PRO A 340 13.65 1.58 14.16
N VAL A 341 12.70 1.07 13.35
CA VAL A 341 12.38 -0.37 13.36
C VAL A 341 13.58 -1.24 13.01
N PHE A 342 14.52 -0.76 12.18
CA PHE A 342 15.71 -1.52 11.79
C PHE A 342 16.75 -1.63 12.91
N TRP A 343 16.64 -0.85 14.00
CA TRP A 343 17.51 -1.00 15.18
C TRP A 343 17.34 -2.34 15.88
N GLU A 344 16.17 -2.98 15.73
CA GLU A 344 15.92 -4.31 16.28
C GLU A 344 16.88 -5.37 15.68
N LEU A 345 17.42 -5.14 14.48
CA LEU A 345 18.45 -6.00 13.91
C LEU A 345 19.74 -6.01 14.74
N GLY A 346 20.02 -4.96 15.50
CA GLY A 346 21.17 -4.92 16.41
C GLY A 346 21.01 -5.88 17.58
N ALA A 347 19.80 -6.00 18.13
CA ALA A 347 19.48 -6.98 19.16
C ALA A 347 19.43 -8.41 18.60
N LEU A 348 18.95 -8.59 17.36
CA LEU A 348 18.84 -9.90 16.70
C LEU A 348 20.18 -10.44 16.18
N LEU A 349 21.11 -9.55 15.81
CA LEU A 349 22.40 -9.88 15.18
C LEU A 349 23.55 -9.06 15.81
N PRO A 350 23.80 -9.17 17.13
CA PRO A 350 24.70 -8.28 17.85
C PRO A 350 26.17 -8.33 17.39
N GLU A 351 26.60 -9.45 16.83
CA GLU A 351 28.00 -9.69 16.41
C GLU A 351 28.33 -9.14 15.02
N ILE A 352 27.34 -8.63 14.28
CA ILE A 352 27.51 -8.22 12.87
C ILE A 352 27.40 -6.72 12.74
N GLN A 353 28.37 -6.06 12.10
CA GLN A 353 28.21 -4.67 11.69
C GLN A 353 27.31 -4.59 10.44
N LEU A 354 26.07 -4.14 10.62
CA LEU A 354 25.10 -4.02 9.55
C LEU A 354 25.12 -2.62 8.94
N THR A 355 25.22 -2.53 7.61
CA THR A 355 25.03 -1.30 6.84
C THR A 355 23.84 -1.49 5.91
N ILE A 356 22.75 -0.77 6.16
CA ILE A 356 21.53 -0.81 5.37
C ILE A 356 21.45 0.47 4.53
N ILE A 357 21.25 0.33 3.24
CA ILE A 357 21.12 1.46 2.32
C ILE A 357 19.72 1.43 1.72
N LEU A 358 18.89 2.39 2.10
CA LEU A 358 17.52 2.55 1.61
C LEU A 358 17.54 3.39 0.33
N ILE A 359 17.13 2.80 -0.79
CA ILE A 359 17.24 3.40 -2.13
C ILE A 359 15.87 3.45 -2.79
N GLY A 360 15.35 4.65 -3.08
CA GLY A 360 14.03 4.79 -3.69
C GLY A 360 13.79 6.14 -4.35
N PRO A 361 13.03 6.20 -5.47
CA PRO A 361 12.75 7.44 -6.19
C PRO A 361 11.81 8.38 -5.43
N GLU A 362 10.89 7.85 -4.62
CA GLU A 362 9.86 8.62 -3.90
C GLU A 362 10.33 9.22 -2.56
N ILE A 363 11.58 8.93 -2.16
CA ILE A 363 12.18 9.46 -0.94
C ILE A 363 12.33 11.00 -1.00
N CYS A 364 12.20 11.69 0.14
CA CYS A 364 12.42 13.12 0.24
C CYS A 364 13.83 13.53 -0.15
N LYS A 365 13.96 14.58 -0.96
CA LYS A 365 15.26 15.18 -1.29
C LYS A 365 16.00 15.68 -0.04
N LYS A 366 15.27 16.13 1.00
CA LYS A 366 15.84 16.67 2.24
C LYS A 366 16.61 15.61 3.06
N VAL A 367 16.26 14.33 2.89
CA VAL A 367 16.91 13.21 3.61
C VAL A 367 17.83 12.39 2.72
N HIS A 368 18.04 12.80 1.47
CA HIS A 368 19.02 12.16 0.60
C HIS A 368 20.41 12.24 1.23
N LYS A 369 21.12 11.10 1.29
CA LYS A 369 22.41 10.88 1.98
C LYS A 369 22.37 11.07 3.50
N LYS A 370 21.19 11.18 4.13
CA LYS A 370 21.10 11.15 5.59
C LYS A 370 21.57 9.79 6.10
N GLN A 371 22.39 9.81 7.13
CA GLN A 371 22.90 8.62 7.82
C GLN A 371 22.43 8.65 9.27
N MET A 372 22.05 7.48 9.77
CA MET A 372 21.69 7.27 11.16
C MET A 372 22.34 5.97 11.62
N GLN A 373 22.80 5.94 12.85
CA GLN A 373 23.39 4.76 13.45
C GLN A 373 22.78 4.53 14.82
N HIS A 374 22.54 3.26 15.14
CA HIS A 374 22.22 2.80 16.48
C HIS A 374 22.94 1.47 16.69
N GLN A 375 23.79 1.41 17.72
CA GLN A 375 24.62 0.23 18.00
C GLN A 375 25.43 -0.20 16.75
N ASN A 376 25.34 -1.47 16.38
CA ASN A 376 25.98 -2.11 15.22
C ASN A 376 25.17 -1.98 13.91
N VAL A 377 24.10 -1.18 13.88
CA VAL A 377 23.30 -0.94 12.68
C VAL A 377 23.47 0.49 12.18
N ASN A 378 23.92 0.63 10.94
CA ASN A 378 24.02 1.90 10.23
C ASN A 378 23.03 1.93 9.07
N VAL A 379 22.21 2.98 8.97
CA VAL A 379 21.22 3.17 7.90
C VAL A 379 21.55 4.44 7.12
N THR A 380 21.71 4.29 5.80
CA THR A 380 21.91 5.41 4.87
C THR A 380 20.73 5.52 3.91
N ILE A 381 20.25 6.73 3.66
CA ILE A 381 19.17 6.98 2.70
C ILE A 381 19.72 7.49 1.37
N HIS A 382 19.19 7.01 0.25
CA HIS A 382 19.48 7.49 -1.09
C HIS A 382 18.21 7.68 -1.92
N LYS A 383 17.78 8.92 -2.10
CA LYS A 383 16.79 9.27 -3.13
C LYS A 383 17.35 8.98 -4.53
N GLY A 384 16.70 8.10 -5.29
CA GLY A 384 17.04 7.82 -6.68
C GLY A 384 16.60 6.43 -7.15
N LEU A 385 16.69 6.21 -8.45
CA LEU A 385 16.50 4.88 -9.06
C LEU A 385 17.74 4.01 -8.83
N TYR A 386 17.54 2.71 -8.57
CA TYR A 386 18.62 1.81 -8.16
C TYR A 386 19.71 1.65 -9.22
N GLU A 387 19.33 1.64 -10.51
CA GLU A 387 20.28 1.56 -11.63
C GLU A 387 21.30 2.70 -11.62
N LYS A 388 20.92 3.87 -11.07
CA LYS A 388 21.78 5.06 -10.98
C LYS A 388 22.57 5.17 -9.67
N TYR A 389 22.34 4.28 -8.70
CA TYR A 389 23.05 4.32 -7.42
C TYR A 389 24.56 4.04 -7.59
N PRO A 390 25.46 4.98 -7.26
CA PRO A 390 26.90 4.83 -7.53
C PRO A 390 27.69 4.23 -6.34
N GLY A 391 27.01 3.84 -5.27
CA GLY A 391 27.65 3.53 -3.99
C GLY A 391 28.24 2.12 -3.90
N VAL A 392 28.35 1.65 -2.67
CA VAL A 392 29.04 0.39 -2.32
C VAL A 392 28.30 -0.80 -2.93
N ARG A 393 29.02 -1.88 -3.23
CA ARG A 393 28.41 -3.14 -3.69
C ARG A 393 27.67 -3.80 -2.52
N PRO A 394 26.44 -4.32 -2.73
CA PRO A 394 25.72 -5.04 -1.68
C PRO A 394 26.27 -6.45 -1.48
N ASP A 395 26.17 -6.92 -0.24
CA ASP A 395 26.24 -8.36 0.11
C ASP A 395 24.86 -9.02 -0.05
N LEU A 396 23.76 -8.26 0.11
CA LEU A 396 22.38 -8.70 -0.11
C LEU A 396 21.51 -7.53 -0.63
N ILE A 397 20.56 -7.84 -1.51
CA ILE A 397 19.56 -6.92 -2.03
C ILE A 397 18.17 -7.39 -1.60
N ILE A 398 17.32 -6.47 -1.16
CA ILE A 398 15.92 -6.74 -0.86
C ILE A 398 14.99 -5.65 -1.39
N GLY A 399 13.89 -6.03 -2.06
CA GLY A 399 12.78 -5.14 -2.38
C GLY A 399 11.55 -5.50 -1.57
N PHE A 400 11.14 -4.64 -0.64
CA PHE A 400 9.91 -4.86 0.11
C PHE A 400 8.69 -4.44 -0.70
N ASN A 401 7.67 -5.29 -0.72
CA ASN A 401 6.39 -5.00 -1.39
C ASN A 401 6.57 -4.44 -2.81
N ALA A 402 7.54 -4.98 -3.56
CA ALA A 402 8.20 -4.27 -4.66
C ALA A 402 7.30 -4.03 -5.89
N GLY A 403 6.28 -4.86 -6.09
CA GLY A 403 5.35 -4.72 -7.21
C GLY A 403 6.06 -4.65 -8.57
N ILE A 404 7.02 -5.54 -8.83
CA ILE A 404 7.92 -5.46 -10.00
C ILE A 404 7.13 -5.32 -11.31
N SER A 405 6.04 -6.07 -11.48
CA SER A 405 5.19 -6.00 -12.68
C SER A 405 4.32 -4.74 -12.78
N ALA A 406 4.15 -3.99 -11.69
CA ALA A 406 3.30 -2.81 -11.67
C ALA A 406 4.00 -1.55 -12.23
N TYR A 407 5.33 -1.54 -12.29
CA TYR A 407 6.10 -0.35 -12.69
C TYR A 407 7.16 -0.67 -13.74
N MET A 408 7.06 -0.05 -14.92
CA MET A 408 8.04 -0.20 -16.00
C MET A 408 9.46 0.23 -15.60
N THR A 409 9.59 1.08 -14.57
CA THR A 409 10.87 1.54 -14.02
C THR A 409 11.71 0.44 -13.38
N TRP A 410 11.14 -0.73 -13.08
CA TRP A 410 11.91 -1.85 -12.52
C TRP A 410 12.89 -2.46 -13.50
N LYS A 411 12.63 -2.41 -14.82
CA LYS A 411 13.44 -3.14 -15.81
C LYS A 411 14.94 -2.82 -15.71
N PRO A 412 15.40 -1.55 -15.75
CA PRO A 412 16.82 -1.23 -15.59
C PRO A 412 17.37 -1.58 -14.20
N GLY A 413 16.57 -1.38 -13.16
CA GLY A 413 16.91 -1.73 -11.78
C GLY A 413 17.18 -3.23 -11.63
N THR A 414 16.29 -4.08 -12.14
CA THR A 414 16.43 -5.53 -12.13
C THR A 414 17.66 -5.99 -12.91
N THR A 415 17.94 -5.39 -14.08
CA THR A 415 19.19 -5.69 -14.81
C THR A 415 20.42 -5.45 -13.94
N LYS A 416 20.52 -4.30 -13.28
CA LYS A 416 21.65 -4.01 -12.37
C LYS A 416 21.71 -4.96 -11.18
N ILE A 417 20.56 -5.36 -10.63
CA ILE A 417 20.49 -6.36 -9.55
C ILE A 417 21.16 -7.66 -10.01
N MET A 418 20.78 -8.16 -11.19
CA MET A 418 21.36 -9.39 -11.74
C MET A 418 22.85 -9.26 -12.06
N GLU A 419 23.27 -8.13 -12.64
CA GLU A 419 24.69 -7.83 -12.93
C GLU A 419 25.55 -7.75 -11.67
N SER A 420 24.97 -7.36 -10.52
CA SER A 420 25.70 -7.28 -9.26
C SER A 420 26.14 -8.65 -8.73
N GLY A 421 25.47 -9.73 -9.15
CA GLY A 421 25.67 -11.09 -8.65
C GLY A 421 25.36 -11.28 -7.15
N ALA A 422 24.77 -10.27 -6.49
CA ALA A 422 24.37 -10.37 -5.09
C ALA A 422 23.05 -11.16 -4.96
N PRO A 423 22.87 -11.92 -3.87
CA PRO A 423 21.57 -12.47 -3.49
C PRO A 423 20.49 -11.39 -3.48
N ALA A 424 19.36 -11.65 -4.14
CA ALA A 424 18.30 -10.68 -4.33
C ALA A 424 16.93 -11.26 -3.97
N TYR A 425 16.37 -10.77 -2.87
CA TYR A 425 15.08 -11.19 -2.34
C TYR A 425 14.02 -10.11 -2.55
N PHE A 426 12.77 -10.54 -2.65
CA PHE A 426 11.64 -9.64 -2.83
C PHE A 426 10.44 -10.14 -2.07
N THR A 427 9.63 -9.20 -1.58
CA THR A 427 8.33 -9.52 -1.02
C THR A 427 7.19 -8.85 -1.77
N ASP A 428 5.99 -9.42 -1.65
CA ASP A 428 4.78 -8.88 -2.25
C ASP A 428 3.55 -9.12 -1.37
N TYR A 429 2.46 -8.38 -1.64
CA TYR A 429 1.22 -8.42 -0.90
C TYR A 429 0.41 -9.70 -1.11
N CYS A 430 0.51 -10.28 -2.31
CA CYS A 430 -0.33 -11.40 -2.72
C CYS A 430 0.30 -12.25 -3.81
N GLN A 431 -0.15 -13.50 -3.92
CA GLN A 431 0.34 -14.42 -4.94
C GLN A 431 0.00 -13.96 -6.37
N TYR A 432 -1.08 -13.21 -6.58
CA TYR A 432 -1.40 -12.67 -7.90
C TYR A 432 -0.30 -11.71 -8.39
N SER A 433 0.15 -10.78 -7.56
CA SER A 433 1.23 -9.84 -7.90
C SER A 433 2.57 -10.55 -8.11
N CYS A 434 2.86 -11.58 -7.30
CA CYS A 434 4.01 -12.45 -7.50
C CYS A 434 4.01 -13.12 -8.88
N GLU A 435 2.86 -13.66 -9.30
CA GLU A 435 2.73 -14.34 -10.60
C GLU A 435 2.79 -13.35 -11.77
N CYS A 436 2.23 -12.15 -11.62
CA CYS A 436 2.43 -11.07 -12.60
C CYS A 436 3.92 -10.68 -12.69
N THR A 437 4.64 -10.64 -11.57
CA THR A 437 6.09 -10.40 -11.53
C THR A 437 6.86 -11.49 -12.29
N LYS A 438 6.51 -12.76 -12.07
CA LYS A 438 7.12 -13.88 -12.81
C LYS A 438 6.95 -13.74 -14.32
N VAL A 439 5.71 -13.48 -14.77
CA VAL A 439 5.42 -13.26 -16.21
C VAL A 439 6.23 -12.08 -16.76
N ALA A 440 6.23 -10.94 -16.07
CA ALA A 440 6.95 -9.74 -16.53
C ALA A 440 8.47 -9.97 -16.63
N LEU A 441 9.05 -10.72 -15.69
CA LEU A 441 10.48 -11.03 -15.69
C LEU A 441 10.84 -12.06 -16.77
N GLU A 442 10.01 -13.09 -16.96
CA GLU A 442 10.15 -14.09 -18.02
C GLU A 442 10.07 -13.45 -19.42
N GLU A 443 9.09 -12.58 -19.66
CA GLU A 443 8.98 -11.82 -20.92
C GLU A 443 10.19 -10.93 -21.18
N SER A 444 10.76 -10.35 -20.11
CA SER A 444 11.94 -9.49 -20.21
C SER A 444 13.25 -10.25 -20.39
N ARG A 445 13.27 -11.57 -20.07
CA ARG A 445 14.45 -12.44 -20.07
C ARG A 445 15.61 -11.92 -19.21
N ILE A 446 15.31 -11.19 -18.14
CA ILE A 446 16.31 -10.60 -17.25
C ILE A 446 16.67 -11.56 -16.11
N ALA A 447 15.66 -12.19 -15.52
CA ALA A 447 15.81 -13.05 -14.35
C ALA A 447 14.70 -14.09 -14.32
N SER A 448 14.97 -15.22 -13.69
CA SER A 448 13.95 -16.18 -13.29
C SER A 448 13.57 -15.94 -11.81
N VAL A 449 12.39 -16.41 -11.40
CA VAL A 449 11.86 -16.25 -10.05
C VAL A 449 11.75 -17.60 -9.37
N SER A 450 12.17 -17.69 -8.11
CA SER A 450 11.98 -18.87 -7.26
C SER A 450 10.50 -19.17 -7.00
N ASP A 451 10.21 -20.29 -6.35
CA ASP A 451 8.87 -20.52 -5.80
C ASP A 451 8.50 -19.44 -4.78
N PHE A 452 7.20 -19.11 -4.75
CA PHE A 452 6.65 -18.13 -3.81
C PHE A 452 6.32 -18.79 -2.47
N THR A 453 7.04 -18.38 -1.43
CA THR A 453 6.82 -18.87 -0.06
C THR A 453 6.03 -17.85 0.75
N VAL A 454 5.23 -18.30 1.72
CA VAL A 454 4.60 -17.37 2.67
C VAL A 454 5.65 -16.90 3.67
N ASN A 455 5.81 -15.59 3.79
CA ASN A 455 6.69 -15.00 4.76
C ASN A 455 6.11 -15.17 6.18
N PRO A 456 6.83 -15.81 7.12
CA PRO A 456 6.35 -15.96 8.48
C PRO A 456 6.20 -14.64 9.24
N PHE A 457 6.96 -13.61 8.84
CA PHE A 457 6.97 -12.28 9.46
C PHE A 457 6.17 -11.22 8.68
N ARG A 458 5.21 -11.67 7.87
CA ARG A 458 4.25 -10.77 7.19
C ARG A 458 3.42 -9.96 8.19
N SER A 459 2.89 -8.83 7.73
CA SER A 459 2.00 -7.99 8.53
C SER A 459 0.73 -8.75 8.97
N PRO A 460 0.24 -8.53 10.19
CA PRO A 460 -1.00 -9.15 10.69
C PRO A 460 -2.28 -8.39 10.30
N VAL A 461 -2.19 -7.46 9.35
CA VAL A 461 -3.32 -6.62 8.92
C VAL A 461 -3.73 -6.95 7.50
N LEU A 462 -4.97 -7.39 7.33
CA LEU A 462 -5.56 -7.58 6.00
C LEU A 462 -5.70 -6.22 5.33
N ARG A 463 -5.22 -6.12 4.09
CA ARG A 463 -5.51 -4.99 3.22
C ARG A 463 -6.58 -5.39 2.21
N LEU A 464 -7.64 -4.59 2.11
CA LEU A 464 -8.63 -4.79 1.06
C LEU A 464 -8.14 -4.12 -0.22
N CYS A 465 -8.04 -4.89 -1.30
CA CYS A 465 -7.87 -4.35 -2.64
C CYS A 465 -9.21 -3.81 -3.15
N GLU A 466 -9.24 -2.73 -3.92
CA GLU A 466 -10.49 -2.08 -4.31
C GLU A 466 -11.32 -2.95 -5.27
N GLU A 467 -10.69 -3.73 -6.15
CA GLU A 467 -11.32 -4.43 -7.27
C GLU A 467 -11.61 -5.93 -7.03
N HIS A 468 -10.99 -6.54 -6.01
CA HIS A 468 -11.10 -7.99 -5.78
C HIS A 468 -10.93 -8.40 -4.31
N ASP A 469 -11.50 -9.54 -3.93
CA ASP A 469 -11.44 -10.09 -2.56
C ASP A 469 -10.25 -11.05 -2.30
N MET A 470 -9.19 -11.02 -3.11
CA MET A 470 -7.98 -11.82 -2.84
C MET A 470 -7.35 -11.43 -1.49
N PRO A 471 -6.81 -12.39 -0.71
CA PRO A 471 -6.18 -12.10 0.57
C PRO A 471 -4.85 -11.37 0.36
N TRP A 472 -4.74 -10.16 0.92
CA TRP A 472 -3.58 -9.28 0.78
C TRP A 472 -3.06 -8.87 2.16
N TYR A 473 -1.78 -9.11 2.40
CA TYR A 473 -1.09 -8.70 3.63
C TYR A 473 0.26 -8.08 3.24
N SER A 474 0.70 -7.03 3.93
CA SER A 474 2.04 -6.47 3.67
C SER A 474 3.12 -7.54 3.93
N ASN A 475 4.20 -7.55 3.13
CA ASN A 475 5.23 -8.59 3.15
C ASN A 475 4.72 -10.05 3.12
N ALA A 476 3.56 -10.37 2.52
CA ALA A 476 2.96 -11.71 2.60
C ALA A 476 3.77 -12.84 1.97
N PHE A 477 4.30 -12.60 0.77
CA PHE A 477 5.01 -13.60 -0.01
C PHE A 477 6.48 -13.21 -0.14
N LEU A 478 7.37 -14.18 -0.11
CA LEU A 478 8.82 -14.03 -0.27
C LEU A 478 9.30 -14.91 -1.43
N PHE A 479 10.16 -14.34 -2.26
CA PHE A 479 10.85 -15.02 -3.36
C PHE A 479 12.22 -14.40 -3.60
N HIS A 480 13.05 -15.08 -4.38
CA HIS A 480 14.35 -14.56 -4.80
C HIS A 480 14.52 -14.67 -6.31
N LEU A 481 15.44 -13.86 -6.85
CA LEU A 481 15.76 -13.86 -8.27
C LEU A 481 16.96 -14.75 -8.56
N THR A 482 16.88 -15.51 -9.64
CA THR A 482 17.99 -16.30 -10.18
C THR A 482 18.33 -15.82 -11.59
N PRO A 483 19.56 -16.08 -12.09
CA PRO A 483 19.89 -15.84 -13.48
C PRO A 483 18.84 -16.44 -14.42
N TRP A 484 18.54 -15.74 -15.50
CA TRP A 484 17.60 -16.23 -16.52
C TRP A 484 18.09 -17.57 -17.08
N ASP A 485 17.23 -18.58 -16.99
CA ASP A 485 17.52 -19.90 -17.52
C ASP A 485 17.22 -19.94 -19.03
N GLN A 486 18.27 -20.08 -19.84
CA GLN A 486 18.16 -20.13 -21.30
C GLN A 486 17.55 -21.45 -21.80
N SER A 487 17.54 -22.51 -20.99
CA SER A 487 17.02 -23.83 -21.38
C SER A 487 15.49 -23.88 -21.48
N VAL A 488 14.78 -22.89 -20.94
CA VAL A 488 13.32 -22.75 -21.04
C VAL A 488 12.85 -22.56 -22.49
N LEU A 489 13.74 -22.20 -23.42
CA LEU A 489 13.44 -22.05 -24.85
C LEU A 489 13.41 -23.39 -25.64
N GLU A 490 13.83 -24.51 -25.05
CA GLU A 490 13.92 -25.80 -25.77
C GLU A 490 12.66 -26.68 -25.67
N LEU A 491 11.58 -26.17 -25.06
CA LEU A 491 10.36 -26.95 -24.77
C LEU A 491 9.06 -26.45 -25.45
N ASP A 492 9.14 -25.45 -26.34
CA ASP A 492 7.99 -24.99 -27.15
C ASP A 492 8.10 -25.38 -28.64
#